data_AF-X1Q3H6-F1
#
_entry.id   AF-X1Q3H6-F1
#
_cell.length_a   1.000
_cell.length_b   1.000
_cell.length_c   1.000
_cell.angle_alpha   90.00
_cell.angle_beta   90.00
_cell.angle_gamma   90.00
#
_symmetry.space_group_name_H-M   'P 1'
#
loop_
_entity.id
_entity.type
_entity.pdbx_description
1 polymer ?
#
loop_
_entity_poly.entity_id
_entity_poly.type
_entity_poly.pdbx_seq_one_letter_code
_entity_poly.pdbx_strand_id
1 'polypeptide(L)'
;TAAMLSNLIGAWWLSSKDILYYNHFGLAAVADYTTHFGVWAKGGSPVTPTIADKLFYNIPLTNDEKAVCEELGIRNTFEKGLLPLPISQQIEREYRIVGEETHSRSITIAAANTVYTIETLYPKNTNEFLVLTRLAADPGTVAQNVRFIVDRDRDVGIADLATYALSKVAGGEVACFIPAMTELRLTTTATVAPGAHLFRYTVQRVKLSNLLRVRFGLV
;
A
#
# COMPACT_ATOMS: atom_id res chain seq x y z
N THR A 1 -3.24 18.13 6.79
CA THR A 1 -2.23 18.21 7.87
C THR A 1 -1.07 17.29 7.53
N ALA A 2 0.03 17.86 7.04
CA ALA A 2 1.24 17.18 6.55
C ALA A 2 2.11 16.50 7.65
N ALA A 3 1.52 16.20 8.82
CA ALA A 3 2.24 15.75 10.00
C ALA A 3 2.36 14.22 10.14
N MET A 4 1.75 13.42 9.26
CA MET A 4 1.75 11.97 9.42
C MET A 4 2.94 11.23 8.79
N LEU A 5 3.89 11.92 8.15
CA LEU A 5 5.03 11.28 7.47
C LEU A 5 6.41 11.68 8.02
N SER A 6 6.51 12.62 8.96
CA SER A 6 7.79 13.28 9.26
C SER A 6 8.56 12.77 10.49
N ASN A 7 8.16 11.68 11.15
CA ASN A 7 8.81 11.27 12.43
C ASN A 7 9.31 9.82 12.47
N LEU A 8 9.86 9.30 11.37
CA LEU A 8 10.66 8.07 11.40
C LEU A 8 12.12 8.40 11.06
N ILE A 9 12.94 8.54 12.11
CA ILE A 9 14.41 8.68 11.99
C ILE A 9 14.91 7.43 11.25
N GLY A 10 15.54 7.60 10.08
CA GLY A 10 16.02 6.49 9.24
C GLY A 10 15.04 5.99 8.17
N ALA A 11 13.93 6.69 7.91
CA ALA A 11 13.04 6.35 6.79
C ALA A 11 13.76 6.55 5.44
N TRP A 12 14.17 5.45 4.81
CA TRP A 12 14.69 5.47 3.44
C TRP A 12 13.54 5.42 2.44
N TRP A 13 13.62 6.26 1.40
CA TRP A 13 12.68 6.22 0.29
C TRP A 13 13.33 5.48 -0.88
N LEU A 14 12.80 4.31 -1.20
CA LEU A 14 13.32 3.43 -2.24
C LEU A 14 12.18 3.07 -3.20
N SER A 15 12.27 3.56 -4.43
CA SER A 15 11.39 3.17 -5.52
C SER A 15 12.02 1.99 -6.28
N SER A 16 11.38 0.82 -6.22
CA SER A 16 11.78 -0.35 -7.01
C SER A 16 10.78 -0.63 -8.13
N LYS A 17 11.27 -1.20 -9.23
CA LYS A 17 10.44 -1.67 -10.36
C LYS A 17 9.86 -3.07 -10.12
N ASP A 18 10.48 -3.85 -9.23
CA ASP A 18 10.21 -5.28 -9.14
C ASP A 18 10.36 -5.76 -7.69
N ILE A 19 11.59 -6.06 -7.24
CA ILE A 19 11.87 -6.53 -5.87
C ILE A 19 12.76 -5.53 -5.14
N LEU A 20 12.54 -5.39 -3.84
CA LEU A 20 13.36 -4.56 -2.96
C LEU A 20 14.06 -5.48 -1.96
N TYR A 21 15.39 -5.58 -2.06
CA TYR A 21 16.20 -6.39 -1.16
C TYR A 21 16.69 -5.54 0.00
N TYR A 22 16.42 -5.99 1.22
CA TYR A 22 16.99 -5.41 2.43
C TYR A 22 18.07 -6.34 3.00
N ASN A 23 19.32 -5.97 2.76
CA ASN A 23 20.47 -6.71 3.26
C ASN A 23 21.01 -6.02 4.51
N HIS A 24 20.95 -6.70 5.65
CA HIS A 24 21.66 -6.26 6.85
C HIS A 24 23.13 -6.67 6.75
N PHE A 25 24.02 -5.67 6.71
CA PHE A 25 25.45 -5.91 6.86
C PHE A 25 25.83 -5.76 8.33
N GLY A 26 26.12 -6.87 9.00
CA GLY A 26 26.49 -6.89 10.42
C GLY A 26 27.92 -7.40 10.62
N LEU A 27 28.73 -6.66 11.38
CA LEU A 27 30.06 -7.10 11.86
C LEU A 27 29.98 -8.00 13.10
N ALA A 28 28.82 -8.07 13.75
CA ALA A 28 28.56 -8.87 14.95
C ALA A 28 27.07 -9.27 15.03
N ALA A 29 26.74 -10.24 15.89
CA ALA A 29 25.37 -10.69 16.13
C ALA A 29 24.55 -9.59 16.85
N VAL A 30 23.67 -8.90 16.11
CA VAL A 30 22.69 -7.97 16.67
C VAL A 30 21.40 -8.74 16.95
N ALA A 31 21.02 -8.85 18.22
CA ALA A 31 19.73 -9.41 18.62
C ALA A 31 18.62 -8.36 18.48
N ASP A 32 17.44 -8.79 18.02
CA ASP A 32 16.18 -8.02 18.06
C ASP A 32 16.17 -6.65 17.36
N TYR A 33 16.87 -6.50 16.22
CA TYR A 33 16.79 -5.28 15.42
C TYR A 33 15.47 -5.17 14.64
N THR A 34 14.64 -4.18 14.96
CA THR A 34 13.36 -3.93 14.30
C THR A 34 13.44 -2.76 13.32
N THR A 35 13.12 -3.02 12.05
CA THR A 35 12.99 -1.99 11.00
C THR A 35 11.55 -1.92 10.53
N HIS A 36 11.01 -0.71 10.38
CA HIS A 36 9.66 -0.47 9.88
C HIS A 36 9.74 0.14 8.48
N PHE A 37 8.92 -0.35 7.55
CA PHE A 37 8.79 0.19 6.20
C PHE A 37 7.33 0.45 5.87
N GLY A 38 7.06 1.58 5.23
CA GLY A 38 5.79 1.83 4.57
C GLY A 38 5.86 1.30 3.13
N VAL A 39 4.95 0.42 2.74
CA VAL A 39 4.85 -0.03 1.35
C VAL A 39 3.93 0.92 0.59
N TRP A 40 4.42 1.45 -0.53
CA TRP A 40 3.62 2.21 -1.47
C TRP A 40 3.52 1.50 -2.81
N ALA A 41 2.33 1.01 -3.14
CA ALA A 41 2.05 0.43 -4.44
C ALA A 41 1.53 1.51 -5.40
N LYS A 42 2.46 2.29 -5.98
CA LYS A 42 2.15 3.37 -6.92
C LYS A 42 1.73 2.78 -8.27
N GLY A 43 0.56 3.16 -8.78
CA GLY A 43 0.08 2.76 -10.11
C GLY A 43 -1.21 1.94 -10.11
N GLY A 44 -1.71 1.61 -11.31
CA GLY A 44 -2.94 0.85 -11.54
C GLY A 44 -2.83 -0.62 -11.12
N SER A 45 -3.91 -1.39 -11.23
CA SER A 45 -3.89 -2.84 -11.04
C SER A 45 -3.96 -3.56 -12.41
N PRO A 46 -3.00 -4.45 -12.74
CA PRO A 46 -1.84 -4.85 -11.94
C PRO A 46 -0.83 -3.71 -11.76
N VAL A 47 0.04 -3.78 -10.73
CA VAL A 47 1.04 -2.73 -10.41
C VAL A 47 1.79 -2.29 -11.67
N THR A 48 1.38 -1.14 -12.20
CA THR A 48 1.87 -0.61 -13.48
C THR A 48 2.48 0.77 -13.23
N PRO A 49 3.73 1.01 -13.66
CA PRO A 49 4.36 2.31 -13.51
C PRO A 49 3.51 3.39 -14.19
N THR A 50 3.33 4.54 -13.53
CA THR A 50 2.60 5.67 -14.13
C THR A 50 3.36 6.23 -15.35
N ILE A 51 2.71 7.01 -16.21
CA ILE A 51 3.37 7.66 -17.36
C ILE A 51 4.61 8.45 -16.93
N ALA A 52 4.54 9.18 -15.80
CA ALA A 52 5.67 9.92 -15.27
C ALA A 52 6.81 9.00 -14.75
N ASP A 53 6.47 7.86 -14.16
CA ASP A 53 7.47 6.87 -13.74
C ASP A 53 8.11 6.17 -14.94
N LYS A 54 7.34 5.89 -15.99
CA LYS A 54 7.87 5.36 -17.25
C LYS A 54 8.87 6.31 -17.88
N LEU A 55 8.58 7.61 -17.91
CA LEU A 55 9.52 8.65 -18.35
C LEU A 55 10.78 8.70 -17.47
N PHE A 56 10.62 8.67 -16.14
CA PHE A 56 11.74 8.66 -15.19
C PHE A 56 12.67 7.45 -15.39
N TYR A 57 12.09 6.28 -15.68
CA TYR A 57 12.81 5.03 -15.84
C TYR A 57 13.16 4.68 -17.28
N ASN A 58 12.95 5.59 -18.25
CA ASN A 58 13.14 5.38 -19.69
C ASN A 58 12.41 4.15 -20.25
N ILE A 59 11.23 3.86 -19.72
CA ILE A 59 10.35 2.79 -20.22
C ILE A 59 9.53 3.34 -21.40
N PRO A 60 9.45 2.63 -22.54
CA PRO A 60 8.63 3.06 -23.67
C PRO A 60 7.15 3.20 -23.30
N LEU A 61 6.55 4.32 -23.70
CA LEU A 61 5.10 4.56 -23.59
C LEU A 61 4.35 3.87 -24.73
N THR A 62 3.15 3.35 -24.44
CA THR A 62 2.22 2.87 -25.47
C THR A 62 1.67 4.04 -26.30
N ASN A 63 0.99 3.76 -27.43
CA ASN A 63 0.44 4.82 -28.27
C ASN A 63 -0.64 5.64 -27.54
N ASP A 64 -1.49 4.98 -26.74
CA ASP A 64 -2.53 5.63 -25.95
C ASP A 64 -1.89 6.49 -24.84
N GLU A 65 -0.86 5.98 -24.17
CA GLU A 65 -0.11 6.73 -23.16
C GLU A 65 0.60 7.95 -23.75
N LYS A 66 1.10 7.87 -24.99
CA LYS A 66 1.66 9.03 -25.69
C LYS A 66 0.60 10.08 -25.96
N ALA A 67 -0.58 9.69 -26.46
CA ALA A 67 -1.67 10.61 -26.73
C ALA A 67 -2.08 11.37 -25.46
N VAL A 68 -2.24 10.64 -24.35
CA VAL A 68 -2.58 11.21 -23.03
C VAL A 68 -1.44 12.07 -22.47
N CYS A 69 -0.18 11.67 -22.68
CA CYS A 69 1.00 12.42 -22.24
C CYS A 69 1.09 13.80 -22.92
N GLU A 70 0.78 13.86 -24.21
CA GLU A 70 0.74 15.12 -24.97
C GLU A 70 -0.51 15.95 -24.63
N GLU A 71 -1.69 15.35 -24.54
CA GLU A 71 -2.95 16.03 -24.19
C GLU A 71 -2.85 16.75 -22.84
N LEU A 72 -2.27 16.09 -21.84
CA LEU A 72 -2.15 16.62 -20.47
C LEU A 72 -0.84 17.37 -20.22
N GLY A 73 0.03 17.49 -21.22
CA GLY A 73 1.32 18.19 -21.09
C GLY A 73 2.27 17.57 -20.04
N ILE A 74 2.17 16.25 -19.82
CA ILE A 74 2.97 15.54 -18.81
C ILE A 74 4.44 15.59 -19.18
N ARG A 75 4.78 15.42 -20.47
CA ARG A 75 6.15 15.50 -21.00
C ARG A 75 6.81 16.84 -20.67
N ASN A 76 6.14 17.94 -20.98
CA ASN A 76 6.64 19.29 -20.70
C ASN A 76 6.86 19.54 -19.20
N THR A 77 6.00 18.96 -18.36
CA THR A 77 6.08 19.11 -16.90
C THR A 77 7.21 18.24 -16.31
N PHE A 78 7.44 17.07 -16.89
CA PHE A 78 8.55 16.19 -16.57
C PHE A 78 9.90 16.81 -16.97
N GLU A 79 10.02 17.35 -18.18
CA GLU A 79 11.26 18.04 -18.63
C GLU A 79 11.61 19.27 -17.78
N LYS A 80 10.60 19.95 -17.21
CA LYS A 80 10.77 21.03 -16.24
C LYS A 80 11.18 20.56 -14.84
N GLY A 81 11.29 19.25 -14.61
CA GLY A 81 11.66 18.66 -13.32
C GLY A 81 10.57 18.73 -12.25
N LEU A 82 9.32 19.02 -12.63
CA LEU A 82 8.19 19.11 -11.68
C LEU A 82 7.54 17.76 -11.37
N LEU A 83 7.75 16.76 -12.23
CA LEU A 83 7.28 15.38 -12.06
C LEU A 83 8.46 14.41 -12.03
N PRO A 84 8.35 13.27 -11.30
CA PRO A 84 7.25 12.89 -10.43
C PRO A 84 7.24 13.68 -9.10
N LEU A 85 6.07 14.12 -8.66
CA LEU A 85 5.92 14.82 -7.38
C LEU A 85 6.22 13.88 -6.19
N PRO A 86 6.71 14.40 -5.05
CA PRO A 86 6.76 13.63 -3.80
C PRO A 86 5.37 13.13 -3.39
N ILE A 87 5.30 11.92 -2.79
CA ILE A 87 4.05 11.24 -2.41
C ILE A 87 3.14 12.12 -1.57
N SER A 88 3.71 12.76 -0.55
CA SER A 88 2.98 13.61 0.38
C SER A 88 2.23 14.73 -0.35
N GLN A 89 2.89 15.35 -1.33
CA GLN A 89 2.29 16.38 -2.17
C GLN A 89 1.25 15.82 -3.14
N GLN A 90 1.46 14.60 -3.66
CA GLN A 90 0.47 13.93 -4.51
C GLN A 90 -0.81 13.65 -3.73
N ILE A 91 -0.70 13.08 -2.53
CA ILE A 91 -1.86 12.82 -1.65
C ILE A 91 -2.59 14.13 -1.35
N GLU A 92 -1.86 15.16 -0.92
CA GLU A 92 -2.48 16.44 -0.52
C GLU A 92 -3.17 17.18 -1.67
N ARG A 93 -2.60 17.14 -2.88
CA ARG A 93 -3.11 17.92 -4.02
C ARG A 93 -4.10 17.16 -4.89
N GLU A 94 -3.95 15.83 -5.01
CA GLU A 94 -4.68 15.03 -5.99
C GLU A 94 -5.80 14.21 -5.35
N TYR A 95 -5.64 13.78 -4.09
CA TYR A 95 -6.58 12.88 -3.43
C TYR A 95 -7.66 13.67 -2.70
N ARG A 96 -8.84 13.73 -3.33
CA ARG A 96 -10.03 14.31 -2.72
C ARG A 96 -10.70 13.29 -1.80
N ILE A 97 -10.32 13.29 -0.53
CA ILE A 97 -10.84 12.35 0.48
C ILE A 97 -12.32 12.67 0.75
N VAL A 98 -13.17 11.66 0.55
CA VAL A 98 -14.61 11.69 0.80
C VAL A 98 -14.91 11.28 2.25
N GLY A 99 -14.11 10.35 2.80
CA GLY A 99 -14.22 9.93 4.19
C GLY A 99 -13.13 8.93 4.57
N GLU A 100 -12.96 8.70 5.86
CA GLU A 100 -12.06 7.71 6.44
C GLU A 100 -12.87 6.80 7.37
N GLU A 101 -12.68 5.49 7.26
CA GLU A 101 -13.39 4.47 8.02
C GLU A 101 -12.37 3.51 8.64
N THR A 102 -12.39 3.41 9.97
CA THR A 102 -11.59 2.43 10.71
C THR A 102 -12.46 1.25 11.09
N HIS A 103 -12.04 0.05 10.71
CA HIS A 103 -12.74 -1.20 10.98
C HIS A 103 -11.95 -2.02 11.99
N SER A 104 -12.68 -2.73 12.86
CA SER A 104 -12.11 -3.74 13.75
C SER A 104 -12.87 -5.03 13.59
N ARG A 105 -12.15 -6.14 13.39
CA ARG A 105 -12.69 -7.47 13.15
C ARG A 105 -12.00 -8.48 14.05
N SER A 106 -12.79 -9.36 14.65
CA SER A 106 -12.29 -10.55 15.34
C SER A 106 -12.59 -11.75 14.46
N ILE A 107 -11.56 -12.49 14.08
CA ILE A 107 -11.68 -13.71 13.28
C ILE A 107 -11.13 -14.88 14.11
N THR A 108 -11.87 -15.98 14.15
CA THR A 108 -11.38 -17.20 14.80
C THR A 108 -10.62 -18.05 13.77
N ILE A 109 -9.30 -18.10 13.91
CA ILE A 109 -8.41 -18.92 13.10
C ILE A 109 -8.32 -20.30 13.76
N ALA A 110 -9.16 -21.23 13.30
CA ALA A 110 -9.36 -22.53 13.93
C ALA A 110 -8.40 -23.63 13.42
N ALA A 111 -7.83 -23.45 12.23
CA ALA A 111 -6.95 -24.44 11.60
C ALA A 111 -5.67 -23.79 11.07
N ALA A 112 -4.56 -24.53 11.17
CA ALA A 112 -3.29 -24.16 10.56
C ALA A 112 -3.39 -24.13 9.02
N ASN A 113 -2.62 -23.24 8.41
CA ASN A 113 -2.45 -23.06 6.97
C ASN A 113 -3.76 -22.89 6.18
N THR A 114 -4.82 -22.45 6.85
CA THR A 114 -6.12 -22.16 6.25
C THR A 114 -6.27 -20.66 6.09
N VAL A 115 -6.66 -20.23 4.89
CA VAL A 115 -6.91 -18.81 4.61
C VAL A 115 -8.31 -18.44 5.08
N TYR A 116 -8.40 -17.43 5.93
CA TYR A 116 -9.66 -16.85 6.39
C TYR A 116 -9.80 -15.45 5.80
N THR A 117 -11.01 -15.10 5.37
CA THR A 117 -11.32 -13.74 4.92
C THR A 117 -11.61 -12.88 6.14
N ILE A 118 -10.88 -11.77 6.29
CA ILE A 118 -11.15 -10.75 7.31
C ILE A 118 -12.30 -9.87 6.82
N GLU A 119 -12.13 -9.30 5.63
CA GLU A 119 -13.15 -8.46 4.99
C GLU A 119 -12.86 -8.27 3.51
N THR A 120 -13.93 -8.07 2.73
CA THR A 120 -13.86 -7.64 1.33
C THR A 120 -14.62 -6.33 1.20
N LEU A 121 -13.92 -5.29 0.72
CA LEU A 121 -14.45 -3.93 0.62
C LEU A 121 -14.54 -3.50 -0.84
N TYR A 122 -15.63 -2.82 -1.16
CA TYR A 122 -15.90 -2.26 -2.48
C TYR A 122 -16.08 -0.74 -2.38
N PRO A 123 -15.62 0.05 -3.36
CA PRO A 123 -15.95 1.47 -3.43
C PRO A 123 -17.47 1.66 -3.49
N LYS A 124 -18.00 2.65 -2.74
CA LYS A 124 -19.46 2.89 -2.69
C LYS A 124 -20.02 3.44 -4.00
N ASN A 125 -19.20 4.18 -4.75
CA ASN A 125 -19.58 4.86 -5.98
C ASN A 125 -18.57 4.55 -7.10
N THR A 126 -19.02 4.54 -8.35
CA THR A 126 -18.18 4.33 -9.54
C THR A 126 -17.09 5.39 -9.74
N ASN A 127 -17.24 6.56 -9.11
CA ASN A 127 -16.26 7.65 -9.14
C ASN A 127 -15.44 7.73 -7.83
N GLU A 128 -15.45 6.68 -7.02
CA GLU A 128 -14.63 6.55 -5.81
C GLU A 128 -13.72 5.33 -5.92
N PHE A 129 -12.62 5.37 -5.18
CA PHE A 129 -11.75 4.23 -4.96
C PHE A 129 -11.34 4.20 -3.48
N LEU A 130 -10.86 3.04 -3.03
CA LEU A 130 -10.45 2.81 -1.66
C LEU A 130 -8.93 2.98 -1.54
N VAL A 131 -8.47 3.47 -0.40
CA VAL A 131 -7.04 3.52 -0.06
C VAL A 131 -6.86 2.96 1.34
N LEU A 132 -6.17 1.84 1.46
CA LEU A 132 -5.75 1.33 2.76
C LEU A 132 -4.60 2.19 3.27
N THR A 133 -4.78 2.77 4.46
CA THR A 133 -3.84 3.76 5.03
C THR A 133 -3.12 3.27 6.28
N ARG A 134 -3.79 2.42 7.08
CA ARG A 134 -3.22 1.92 8.33
C ARG A 134 -3.64 0.48 8.59
N LEU A 135 -2.72 -0.29 9.16
CA LEU A 135 -2.88 -1.70 9.51
C LEU A 135 -2.40 -1.95 10.94
N ALA A 136 -3.16 -2.73 11.68
CA ALA A 136 -2.84 -3.20 13.02
C ALA A 136 -3.47 -4.58 13.26
N ALA A 137 -2.83 -5.38 14.10
CA ALA A 137 -3.32 -6.69 14.49
C ALA A 137 -2.81 -7.03 15.89
N ASP A 138 -3.55 -7.88 16.58
CA ASP A 138 -3.11 -8.46 17.85
C ASP A 138 -1.79 -9.21 17.64
N PRO A 139 -0.82 -9.18 18.57
CA PRO A 139 0.36 -10.02 18.44
C PRO A 139 -0.02 -11.51 18.46
N GLY A 140 0.33 -12.24 17.41
CA GLY A 140 0.53 -13.68 17.50
C GLY A 140 1.90 -14.01 18.10
N THR A 141 2.15 -15.27 18.45
CA THR A 141 3.52 -15.73 18.74
C THR A 141 4.30 -15.99 17.45
N VAL A 142 5.63 -16.01 17.53
CA VAL A 142 6.50 -16.34 16.38
C VAL A 142 6.15 -17.72 15.80
N ALA A 143 5.81 -18.69 16.64
CA ALA A 143 5.40 -20.04 16.20
C ALA A 143 4.04 -20.06 15.50
N GLN A 144 3.10 -19.20 15.91
CA GLN A 144 1.80 -19.07 15.25
C GLN A 144 1.93 -18.45 13.86
N ASN A 145 2.89 -17.54 13.67
CA ASN A 145 3.18 -16.87 12.40
C ASN A 145 1.89 -16.42 11.68
N VAL A 146 1.04 -15.69 12.41
CA VAL A 146 -0.19 -15.14 11.83
C VAL A 146 0.19 -14.06 10.82
N ARG A 147 -0.41 -14.13 9.63
CA ARG A 147 -0.13 -13.28 8.48
C ARG A 147 -1.35 -12.43 8.14
N PHE A 148 -1.15 -11.12 8.00
CA PHE A 148 -2.12 -10.21 7.43
C PHE A 148 -1.78 -10.02 5.96
N ILE A 149 -2.65 -10.52 5.09
CA ILE A 149 -2.49 -10.46 3.64
C ILE A 149 -3.47 -9.43 3.08
N VAL A 150 -2.95 -8.54 2.23
CA VAL A 150 -3.73 -7.54 1.50
C VAL A 150 -3.68 -7.88 0.03
N ASP A 151 -4.86 -8.01 -0.58
CA ASP A 151 -5.04 -8.08 -2.03
C ASP A 151 -5.72 -6.78 -2.49
N ARG A 152 -5.33 -6.29 -3.66
CA ARG A 152 -6.00 -5.17 -4.32
C ARG A 152 -6.42 -5.60 -5.71
N ASP A 153 -7.67 -5.35 -6.09
CA ASP A 153 -8.17 -5.56 -7.46
C ASP A 153 -7.76 -6.92 -8.06
N ARG A 154 -6.78 -6.93 -8.99
CA ARG A 154 -6.23 -8.16 -9.60
C ARG A 154 -4.87 -8.58 -9.01
N ASP A 155 -4.26 -7.75 -8.17
CA ASP A 155 -2.99 -8.02 -7.50
C ASP A 155 -3.23 -8.80 -6.19
N VAL A 156 -2.75 -10.04 -6.15
CA VAL A 156 -2.84 -10.92 -4.97
C VAL A 156 -1.55 -10.80 -4.14
N GLY A 157 -1.70 -10.66 -2.82
CA GLY A 157 -0.58 -10.64 -1.88
C GLY A 157 0.32 -9.41 -2.00
N ILE A 158 -0.24 -8.24 -2.33
CA ILE A 158 0.54 -7.01 -2.49
C ILE A 158 1.25 -6.59 -1.19
N ALA A 159 0.69 -6.98 -0.05
CA ALA A 159 1.36 -6.96 1.23
C ALA A 159 1.05 -8.25 1.98
N ASP A 160 2.08 -8.87 2.55
CA ASP A 160 1.97 -10.05 3.42
C ASP A 160 2.83 -9.82 4.67
N LEU A 161 2.17 -9.48 5.78
CA LEU A 161 2.80 -8.97 6.99
C LEU A 161 2.58 -9.91 8.17
N ALA A 162 3.63 -10.25 8.92
CA ALA A 162 3.49 -11.00 10.17
C ALA A 162 2.89 -10.11 11.27
N THR A 163 1.79 -10.52 11.90
CA THR A 163 1.12 -9.72 12.94
C THR A 163 1.99 -9.52 14.18
N TYR A 164 2.84 -10.50 14.52
CA TYR A 164 3.84 -10.36 15.59
C TYR A 164 4.75 -9.15 15.38
N ALA A 165 5.19 -8.89 14.14
CA ALA A 165 6.05 -7.75 13.83
C ALA A 165 5.27 -6.41 13.90
N LEU A 166 3.99 -6.41 13.53
CA LEU A 166 3.12 -5.22 13.62
C LEU A 166 2.98 -4.73 15.07
N SER A 167 2.92 -5.65 16.04
CA SER A 167 2.82 -5.29 17.46
C SER A 167 4.02 -4.53 18.02
N LYS A 168 5.18 -4.63 17.35
CA LYS A 168 6.43 -3.97 17.79
C LYS A 168 6.53 -2.51 17.32
N VAL A 169 5.59 -2.06 16.48
CA VAL A 169 5.55 -0.69 15.98
C VAL A 169 5.12 0.25 17.11
N ALA A 170 5.88 1.31 17.34
CA ALA A 170 5.49 2.35 18.28
C ALA A 170 4.14 2.98 17.87
N GLY A 171 3.11 2.84 18.71
CA GLY A 171 1.74 3.27 18.41
C GLY A 171 0.82 2.17 17.85
N GLY A 172 1.37 0.98 17.56
CA GLY A 172 0.60 -0.22 17.20
C GLY A 172 -0.03 -0.22 15.81
N GLU A 173 0.30 0.76 14.96
CA GLU A 173 -0.22 0.85 13.59
C GLU A 173 0.90 1.08 12.57
N VAL A 174 0.88 0.31 11.49
CA VAL A 174 1.74 0.51 10.33
C VAL A 174 1.02 1.38 9.31
N ALA A 175 1.64 2.52 8.98
CA ALA A 175 1.20 3.34 7.87
C ALA A 175 1.50 2.63 6.53
N CYS A 176 0.50 2.58 5.67
CA CYS A 176 0.62 2.04 4.32
C CYS A 176 -0.16 2.94 3.35
N PHE A 177 0.02 2.71 2.06
CA PHE A 177 -0.80 3.37 1.05
C PHE A 177 -1.05 2.41 -0.08
N ILE A 178 -2.20 1.73 -0.03
CA ILE A 178 -2.57 0.73 -1.02
C ILE A 178 -3.91 1.15 -1.64
N PRO A 179 -3.87 1.81 -2.81
CA PRO A 179 -5.08 2.20 -3.53
C PRO A 179 -5.69 0.98 -4.22
N ALA A 180 -7.01 0.83 -4.16
CA ALA A 180 -7.80 -0.23 -4.78
C ALA A 180 -9.01 0.36 -5.49
N MET A 181 -9.13 0.09 -6.79
CA MET A 181 -10.10 0.72 -7.69
C MET A 181 -11.47 0.05 -7.69
N THR A 182 -11.50 -1.25 -7.45
CA THR A 182 -12.67 -2.12 -7.58
C THR A 182 -12.88 -2.94 -6.33
N GLU A 183 -11.83 -3.52 -5.76
CA GLU A 183 -11.92 -4.40 -4.60
C GLU A 183 -10.66 -4.31 -3.74
N LEU A 184 -10.84 -4.17 -2.43
CA LEU A 184 -9.78 -4.37 -1.45
C LEU A 184 -10.15 -5.59 -0.60
N ARG A 185 -9.34 -6.64 -0.64
CA ARG A 185 -9.60 -7.88 0.08
C ARG A 185 -8.52 -8.11 1.12
N LEU A 186 -8.95 -8.38 2.34
CA LEU A 186 -8.09 -8.58 3.49
C LEU A 186 -8.27 -10.02 3.95
N THR A 187 -7.18 -10.78 3.98
CA THR A 187 -7.18 -12.18 4.39
C THR A 187 -6.12 -12.45 5.43
N THR A 188 -6.27 -13.57 6.14
CA THR A 188 -5.30 -14.03 7.13
C THR A 188 -5.02 -15.51 6.98
N THR A 189 -3.79 -15.91 7.31
CA THR A 189 -3.39 -17.31 7.48
C THR A 189 -2.47 -17.43 8.69
N ALA A 190 -2.30 -18.63 9.25
CA ALA A 190 -1.41 -18.88 10.37
C ALA A 190 -0.81 -20.27 10.28
N THR A 191 0.44 -20.43 10.72
CA THR A 191 1.11 -21.74 10.76
C THR A 191 0.62 -22.61 11.93
N VAL A 192 0.20 -21.99 13.03
CA VAL A 192 -0.47 -22.66 14.15
C VAL A 192 -1.71 -21.85 14.51
N ALA A 193 -2.85 -22.52 14.73
CA ALA A 193 -4.12 -21.88 15.05
C ALA A 193 -4.03 -21.05 16.35
N PRO A 194 -4.10 -19.71 16.30
CA PRO A 194 -4.10 -18.85 17.48
C PRO A 194 -5.47 -18.76 18.17
N GLY A 195 -6.55 -19.26 17.53
CA GLY A 195 -7.91 -19.02 17.99
C GLY A 195 -8.43 -17.65 17.54
N ALA A 196 -9.14 -16.95 18.43
CA ALA A 196 -9.64 -15.60 18.14
C ALA A 196 -8.50 -14.60 17.99
N HIS A 197 -8.48 -13.87 16.88
CA HIS A 197 -7.46 -12.88 16.57
C HIS A 197 -8.11 -11.57 16.11
N LEU A 198 -7.59 -10.44 16.60
CA LEU A 198 -8.14 -9.12 16.32
C LEU A 198 -7.33 -8.41 15.24
N PHE A 199 -8.04 -7.84 14.28
CA PHE A 199 -7.48 -7.02 13.20
C PHE A 199 -8.12 -5.65 13.24
N ARG A 200 -7.31 -4.60 13.05
CA ARG A 200 -7.78 -3.23 12.87
C ARG A 200 -7.12 -2.64 11.63
N TYR A 201 -7.92 -1.97 10.82
CA TYR A 201 -7.39 -1.36 9.61
C TYR A 201 -8.21 -0.13 9.25
N THR A 202 -7.58 0.82 8.57
CA THR A 202 -8.21 2.10 8.21
C THR A 202 -8.19 2.31 6.71
N VAL A 203 -9.36 2.57 6.15
CA VAL A 203 -9.55 2.78 4.71
C VAL A 203 -10.08 4.19 4.48
N GLN A 204 -9.45 4.89 3.55
CA GLN A 204 -9.94 6.15 3.03
C GLN A 204 -10.72 5.92 1.74
N ARG A 205 -11.83 6.62 1.59
CA ARG A 205 -12.57 6.72 0.34
C ARG A 205 -12.15 7.99 -0.37
N VAL A 206 -11.73 7.88 -1.62
CA VAL A 206 -11.16 9.00 -2.38
C VAL A 206 -11.90 9.14 -3.70
N LYS A 207 -12.24 10.37 -4.08
CA LYS A 207 -12.87 10.65 -5.36
C LYS A 207 -11.86 10.50 -6.50
N LEU A 208 -12.22 9.70 -7.50
CA LEU A 208 -11.43 9.44 -8.68
C LEU A 208 -11.50 10.64 -9.64
N SER A 209 -10.44 11.44 -9.69
CA SER A 209 -10.31 12.55 -10.65
C SER A 209 -9.74 12.05 -11.98
N ASN A 210 -9.92 12.81 -13.08
CA ASN A 210 -9.33 12.47 -14.38
C ASN A 210 -7.80 12.36 -14.32
N LEU A 211 -7.16 13.21 -13.51
CA LEU A 211 -5.71 13.13 -13.26
C LEU A 211 -5.31 11.81 -12.59
N LEU A 212 -6.09 11.35 -11.60
CA LEU A 212 -5.85 10.06 -10.94
C LEU A 212 -6.13 8.89 -11.87
N ARG A 213 -7.17 8.97 -12.74
CA ARG A 213 -7.44 7.94 -13.76
C ARG A 213 -6.24 7.73 -14.68
N VAL A 214 -5.65 8.82 -15.16
CA VAL A 214 -4.46 8.80 -16.01
C VAL A 214 -3.27 8.19 -15.27
N ARG A 215 -3.07 8.56 -14.01
CA ARG A 215 -1.97 8.02 -13.20
C ARG A 215 -2.12 6.53 -12.93
N PHE A 216 -3.34 6.07 -12.71
CA PHE A 216 -3.62 4.65 -12.51
C PHE A 216 -3.72 3.86 -13.83
N GLY A 217 -3.40 4.47 -14.98
CA GLY A 217 -3.44 3.78 -16.27
C GLY A 217 -4.84 3.29 -16.65
N LEU A 218 -5.88 3.99 -16.20
CA LEU A 218 -7.29 3.66 -16.44
C LEU A 218 -7.82 4.30 -17.73
N VAL A 219 -6.93 4.62 -18.67
CA VAL A 219 -7.20 5.31 -19.95
C VAL A 219 -6.64 4.49 -21.09
#